data_AF-A0A662KPY4-F1
#
_entry.id   AF-A0A662KPY4-F1
#
_cell.length_a   1.000
_cell.length_b   1.000
_cell.length_c   1.000
_cell.angle_alpha   90.00
_cell.angle_beta   90.00
_cell.angle_gamma   90.00
#
_symmetry.space_group_name_H-M   'P 1'
#
loop_
_entity.id
_entity.type
_entity.pdbx_description
1 polymer ?
#
loop_
_entity_poly.entity_id
_entity_poly.type
_entity_poly.pdbx_seq_one_letter_code
_entity_poly.pdbx_strand_id
1 'polypeptide(L)' 'MIPRTAYDWEITVFSPDGRLFQVEYAREAVKRGTTTVGIKFKNGIALIVDK' A
#
# COMPACT_ATOMS: atom_id res chain seq x y z
N MET A 1 -17.13 15.91 14.43
CA MET A 1 -16.16 15.23 13.55
C MET A 1 -15.69 14.00 14.29
N ILE A 2 -15.97 12.80 13.79
CA ILE A 2 -15.51 11.56 14.43
C ILE A 2 -14.00 11.45 14.17
N PRO A 3 -13.17 11.14 15.19
CA PRO A 3 -11.73 11.00 14.98
C PRO A 3 -11.40 9.96 13.91
N ARG A 4 -10.39 10.22 13.08
CA ARG A 4 -9.89 9.26 12.08
C ARG A 4 -9.55 7.90 12.71
N THR A 5 -9.07 7.93 13.95
CA THR A 5 -8.76 6.77 14.79
C THR A 5 -9.97 5.90 15.16
N ALA A 6 -11.20 6.38 14.94
CA ALA A 6 -12.40 5.56 15.15
C ALA A 6 -12.65 4.54 14.03
N TYR A 7 -11.93 4.65 12.90
CA TYR A 7 -12.14 3.81 11.71
C TYR A 7 -10.90 3.01 11.32
N ASP A 8 -9.78 3.14 12.03
CA ASP A 8 -8.55 2.45 11.70
C ASP A 8 -8.19 1.31 12.66
N TRP A 9 -9.09 0.93 13.57
CA TRP A 9 -8.86 -0.18 14.51
C TRP A 9 -9.11 -1.58 13.90
N GLU A 10 -9.83 -1.67 12.78
CA GLU A 10 -10.15 -2.91 12.07
C GLU A 10 -9.85 -2.82 10.57
N ILE A 11 -9.46 -3.95 9.95
CA ILE A 11 -9.05 -3.99 8.54
C ILE A 11 -10.22 -3.85 7.55
N THR A 12 -11.44 -4.22 7.96
CA THR A 12 -12.64 -4.23 7.12
C THR A 12 -13.57 -3.03 7.34
N VAL A 13 -13.20 -2.09 8.22
CA VAL A 13 -14.03 -0.92 8.53
C VAL A 13 -13.78 0.19 7.54
N PHE A 14 -14.84 0.63 6.86
CA PHE A 14 -14.81 1.80 6.00
C PHE A 14 -14.93 3.09 6.83
N SER A 15 -14.14 4.09 6.48
CA SER A 15 -14.29 5.45 6.97
C SER A 15 -15.53 6.14 6.38
N PRO A 16 -15.99 7.27 6.94
CA PRO A 16 -17.14 8.01 6.41
C PRO A 16 -16.97 8.49 4.97
N ASP A 17 -15.72 8.66 4.51
CA ASP A 17 -15.34 8.98 3.15
C ASP A 17 -15.07 7.73 2.26
N GLY A 18 -15.41 6.53 2.74
CA GLY A 18 -15.38 5.29 1.97
C GLY A 18 -14.00 4.67 1.78
N ARG A 19 -13.06 4.95 2.68
CA ARG A 19 -11.67 4.46 2.59
C ARG A 19 -11.39 3.39 3.62
N LEU A 20 -10.40 2.54 3.32
CA LEU A 20 -9.84 1.57 4.26
C LEU A 20 -8.47 2.08 4.72
N PHE A 21 -8.44 2.72 5.89
CA PHE A 21 -7.20 3.33 6.40
C PHE A 21 -6.09 2.30 6.61
N GLN A 22 -6.41 1.07 7.01
CA GLN A 22 -5.45 -0.02 7.13
C GLN A 22 -4.75 -0.37 5.80
N VAL A 23 -5.45 -0.32 4.67
CA VAL A 23 -4.84 -0.53 3.34
C VAL A 23 -3.89 0.61 2.97
N GLU A 24 -4.24 1.84 3.32
CA GLU A 24 -3.38 2.99 3.07
C GLU A 24 -2.11 2.96 3.91
N TYR A 25 -2.22 2.61 5.19
CA TYR A 25 -1.06 2.41 6.06
C TYR A 25 -0.13 1.31 5.51
N ALA A 26 -0.69 0.22 4.99
CA ALA A 26 0.10 -0.81 4.31
C ALA A 26 0.84 -0.26 3.07
N ARG A 27 0.20 0.62 2.26
CA ARG A 27 0.88 1.27 1.13
C ARG A 27 2.02 2.19 1.57
N GLU A 28 1.86 2.92 2.68
CA GLU A 28 2.94 3.74 3.24
C GLU A 28 4.12 2.90 3.73
N ALA A 29 3.86 1.70 4.28
CA ALA A 29 4.92 0.76 4.64
C ALA A 29 5.71 0.29 3.40
N VAL A 30 5.02 -0.01 2.28
CA VAL A 30 5.68 -0.39 1.02
C VAL A 30 6.60 0.71 0.49
N LYS A 31 6.24 1.99 0.63
CA LYS A 31 7.10 3.12 0.20
C LYS A 31 8.42 3.21 0.96
N ARG A 32 8.50 2.63 2.17
CA ARG A 32 9.73 2.57 2.96
C ARG A 32 10.57 1.33 2.65
N GLY A 33 10.05 0.41 1.83
CA GLY A 33 10.77 -0.78 1.39
C GLY A 33 11.84 -0.45 0.35
N THR A 34 12.71 -1.43 0.09
CA THR A 34 13.80 -1.28 -0.87
C THR A 34 13.26 -1.10 -2.30
N THR A 35 13.84 -0.15 -3.03
CA THR A 35 13.42 0.17 -4.40
C THR A 35 13.53 -1.08 -5.28
N THR A 36 12.44 -1.40 -5.96
CA THR A 36 12.33 -2.55 -6.87
C THR A 36 11.73 -2.10 -8.20
N VAL A 37 12.30 -2.58 -9.31
CA VAL A 37 11.84 -2.29 -10.67
C VAL A 37 11.57 -3.59 -11.42
N GLY A 38 10.41 -3.69 -12.05
CA GLY A 38 10.05 -4.77 -12.96
C GLY A 38 9.90 -4.28 -14.40
N ILE A 39 10.55 -4.94 -15.34
CA ILE A 39 10.50 -4.60 -16.77
C ILE A 39 9.97 -5.81 -17.55
N LYS A 40 8.87 -5.62 -18.29
CA LYS A 40 8.34 -6.62 -19.23
C LYS A 40 8.75 -6.28 -20.65
N PHE A 41 9.25 -7.26 -21.41
CA PHE A 41 9.58 -7.13 -22.83
C PHE A 41 9.04 -8.33 -23.61
N LYS A 42 9.09 -8.27 -24.95
CA LYS A 42 8.40 -9.21 -25.85
C LYS A 42 8.63 -10.69 -25.50
N ASN A 43 9.84 -11.03 -25.07
CA ASN A 43 10.27 -12.40 -24.83
C ASN A 43 10.68 -12.67 -23.38
N GLY A 44 10.33 -11.81 -22.42
CA GLY A 44 10.76 -12.01 -21.03
C GLY A 44 10.44 -10.89 -20.06
N ILE A 45 10.93 -11.07 -18.83
CA ILE A 45 10.76 -10.14 -17.72
C ILE A 45 12.11 -10.02 -17.01
N ALA A 46 12.45 -8.81 -16.55
CA ALA A 46 13.56 -8.54 -15.65
C ALA A 46 13.04 -7.95 -14.34
N LEU A 47 13.56 -8.42 -13.21
CA LEU A 47 13.32 -7.87 -11.88
C LEU A 47 14.65 -7.38 -11.31
N ILE A 48 14.68 -6.12 -10.88
CA ILE A 48 15.87 -5.45 -10.36
C ILE A 48 15.52 -4.93 -8.97
N VAL A 49 16.34 -5.24 -7.98
CA VAL A 49 16.17 -4.80 -6.59
C VAL A 49 17.47 -4.18 -6.10
N ASP A 50 17.36 -3.08 -5.37
CA ASP A 50 18.51 -2.51 -4.65
C ASP A 50 18.89 -3.45 -3.48
N LYS A 51 20.18 -3.59 -3.16
CA LYS A 51 20.66 -4.61 -2.21
C LYS A 51 20.82 -4.08 -0.79
#